data_AF-A0A2G6NVN8-F1
#
_entry.id   AF-A0A2G6NVN8-F1
#
_cell.length_a   1.000
_cell.length_b   1.000
_cell.length_c   1.000
_cell.angle_alpha   90.00
_cell.angle_beta   90.00
_cell.angle_gamma   90.00
#
_symmetry.space_group_name_H-M   'P 1'
#
loop_
_entity.id
_entity.type
_entity.pdbx_description
1 polymer ?
#
loop_
_entity_poly.entity_id
_entity_poly.type
_entity_poly.pdbx_seq_one_letter_code
_entity_poly.pdbx_strand_id
1 'polypeptide(L)'
;MNHIDLEVAMHPELKMCVEILDKAILFEEEGMAFFLDRAENAPSAMERNLFTSLAKDEAGHKAELVRMREDILAQETLDALPEVDEDHVADMRQIFESSLEGVKDPYEYQNEELEILQGAMEVERNGFHLYNNAAKEVTNPKAKAIFEHLAEEEQSHYTLLKNTYDYMADPEGFTSFDGGSMLDGG
;
A
#
# COMPACT_ATOMS: atom_id res chain seq x y z
N MET A 1 -40.14 31.63 15.05
CA MET A 1 -40.01 30.17 14.94
C MET A 1 -38.56 29.92 14.61
N ASN A 2 -37.79 29.37 15.56
CA ASN A 2 -36.37 29.11 15.39
C ASN A 2 -36.19 28.03 14.31
N HIS A 3 -35.55 28.40 13.20
CA HIS A 3 -34.82 27.45 12.40
C HIS A 3 -33.59 27.07 13.23
N ILE A 4 -33.68 25.93 13.92
CA ILE A 4 -32.50 25.25 14.41
C ILE A 4 -31.99 24.52 13.17
N ASP A 5 -31.01 25.11 12.50
CA ASP A 5 -30.13 24.37 11.60
C ASP A 5 -29.43 23.32 12.48
N LEU A 6 -29.99 22.11 12.52
CA LEU A 6 -29.37 20.92 13.06
C LEU A 6 -28.32 20.44 12.05
N GLU A 7 -27.32 21.26 11.79
CA GLU A 7 -26.04 20.78 11.33
C GLU A 7 -25.39 20.21 12.59
N VAL A 8 -25.63 18.92 12.86
CA VAL A 8 -24.87 18.19 13.87
C VAL A 8 -23.44 18.22 13.37
N ALA A 9 -22.66 19.17 13.87
CA ALA A 9 -21.25 19.29 13.52
C ALA A 9 -20.58 17.96 13.87
N MET A 10 -20.19 17.22 12.83
CA MET A 10 -19.44 15.98 12.96
C MET A 10 -18.26 16.20 13.92
N HIS A 11 -18.04 15.25 14.84
CA HIS A 11 -16.95 15.34 15.81
C HIS A 11 -15.62 15.66 15.09
N PRO A 12 -14.80 16.62 15.55
CA PRO A 12 -13.63 17.07 14.80
C PRO A 12 -12.69 15.94 14.37
N GLU A 13 -12.51 14.94 15.23
CA GLU A 13 -11.67 13.77 14.93
C GLU A 13 -12.31 12.84 13.89
N LEU A 14 -13.64 12.66 13.92
CA LEU A 14 -14.34 11.86 12.90
C LEU A 14 -14.21 12.53 11.54
N LYS A 15 -14.36 13.86 11.47
CA LYS A 15 -14.15 14.63 10.25
C LYS A 15 -12.75 14.44 9.69
N MET A 16 -11.73 14.60 10.54
CA MET A 16 -10.34 14.43 10.16
C MET A 16 -10.06 13.01 9.65
N CYS A 17 -10.58 11.99 10.35
CA CYS A 17 -10.43 10.59 9.93
C CYS A 17 -11.06 10.34 8.55
N VAL A 18 -12.25 10.90 8.28
CA VAL A 18 -12.88 10.81 6.95
C VAL A 18 -12.03 11.48 5.88
N GLU A 19 -11.46 12.65 6.16
CA GLU A 19 -10.57 13.36 5.22
C GLU A 19 -9.27 12.58 4.93
N ILE A 20 -8.73 11.88 5.93
CA ILE A 20 -7.58 10.98 5.74
C ILE A 20 -7.98 9.77 4.88
N LEU A 21 -9.10 9.12 5.19
CA LEU A 21 -9.60 7.98 4.43
C LEU A 21 -9.90 8.34 2.97
N ASP A 22 -10.48 9.52 2.70
CA ASP A 22 -10.72 10.00 1.33
C ASP A 22 -9.41 10.13 0.54
N LYS A 23 -8.33 10.63 1.17
CA LYS A 23 -7.01 10.73 0.52
C LYS A 23 -6.39 9.35 0.30
N ALA A 24 -6.50 8.45 1.29
CA ALA A 24 -5.99 7.09 1.19
C ALA A 24 -6.71 6.31 0.07
N ILE A 25 -8.04 6.38 -0.02
CA ILE A 25 -8.81 5.71 -1.08
C ILE A 25 -8.38 6.18 -2.48
N LEU A 26 -8.15 7.49 -2.65
CA LEU A 26 -7.66 8.03 -3.92
C LEU A 26 -6.24 7.54 -4.21
N PHE A 27 -5.38 7.53 -3.20
CA PHE A 27 -4.01 7.04 -3.32
C PHE A 27 -3.98 5.57 -3.77
N GLU A 28 -4.75 4.70 -3.10
CA GLU A 28 -4.87 3.29 -3.47
C GLU A 28 -5.43 3.11 -4.89
N GLU A 29 -6.39 3.94 -5.29
CA GLU A 29 -6.93 3.92 -6.66
C GLU A 29 -5.88 4.27 -7.71
N GLU A 30 -5.04 5.27 -7.45
CA GLU A 30 -3.96 5.70 -8.34
C GLU A 30 -2.83 4.66 -8.39
N GLY A 31 -2.42 4.11 -7.24
CA GLY A 31 -1.42 3.03 -7.14
C GLY A 31 -1.86 1.76 -7.85
N MET A 32 -3.08 1.28 -7.56
CA MET A 32 -3.69 0.14 -8.24
C MET A 32 -3.73 0.34 -9.76
N ALA A 33 -4.12 1.54 -10.24
CA ALA A 33 -4.18 1.82 -11.68
C ALA A 33 -2.79 1.77 -12.33
N PHE A 34 -1.77 2.31 -11.66
CA PHE A 34 -0.38 2.25 -12.11
C PHE A 34 0.11 0.79 -12.21
N PHE A 35 -0.12 -0.03 -11.18
CA PHE A 35 0.31 -1.43 -11.19
C PHE A 35 -0.45 -2.28 -12.22
N LEU A 36 -1.74 -2.05 -12.41
CA LEU A 36 -2.52 -2.76 -13.44
C LEU A 36 -2.03 -2.43 -14.86
N ASP A 37 -1.82 -1.15 -15.17
CA ASP A 37 -1.26 -0.73 -16.46
C ASP A 37 0.10 -1.39 -16.69
N ARG A 38 0.93 -1.44 -15.64
CA ARG A 38 2.25 -2.05 -15.75
C ARG A 38 2.19 -3.56 -15.98
N ALA A 39 1.31 -4.25 -15.26
CA ALA A 39 1.09 -5.69 -15.40
C ALA A 39 0.58 -6.06 -16.82
N GLU A 40 -0.30 -5.24 -17.41
CA GLU A 40 -0.82 -5.45 -18.77
C GLU A 40 0.29 -5.33 -19.83
N ASN A 41 1.21 -4.38 -19.65
CA ASN A 41 2.29 -4.09 -20.58
C ASN A 41 3.63 -4.77 -20.21
N ALA A 42 3.61 -5.75 -19.31
CA ALA A 42 4.80 -6.40 -18.80
C ALA A 42 5.56 -7.22 -19.89
N PRO A 43 6.85 -6.95 -20.16
CA PRO A 43 7.69 -7.71 -21.08
C PRO A 43 7.96 -9.14 -20.59
N SER A 44 7.81 -9.41 -19.29
CA SER A 44 8.08 -10.72 -18.70
C SER A 44 6.97 -11.24 -17.80
N ALA A 45 6.99 -12.55 -17.57
CA ALA A 45 6.08 -13.18 -16.60
C ALA A 45 6.38 -12.77 -15.16
N MET A 46 7.66 -12.61 -14.83
CA MET A 46 8.11 -12.12 -13.52
C MET A 46 7.47 -10.77 -13.20
N GLU A 47 7.63 -9.81 -14.11
CA GLU A 47 7.11 -8.47 -13.91
C GLU A 47 5.58 -8.43 -13.91
N ARG A 48 4.93 -9.18 -14.80
CA ARG A 48 3.47 -9.30 -14.79
C ARG A 48 2.96 -9.83 -13.46
N ASN A 49 3.58 -10.88 -12.91
CA ASN A 49 3.16 -11.50 -11.67
C ASN A 49 3.37 -10.55 -10.47
N LEU A 50 4.52 -9.88 -10.42
CA LEU A 50 4.85 -8.89 -9.41
C LEU A 50 3.80 -7.77 -9.37
N PHE A 51 3.57 -7.09 -10.50
CA PHE A 51 2.64 -5.96 -10.54
C PHE A 51 1.17 -6.39 -10.43
N THR A 52 0.82 -7.61 -10.86
CA THR A 52 -0.53 -8.16 -10.59
C THR A 52 -0.75 -8.40 -9.10
N SER A 53 0.28 -8.81 -8.36
CA SER A 53 0.19 -9.05 -6.92
C SER A 53 0.00 -7.72 -6.18
N LEU A 54 0.85 -6.73 -6.43
CA LEU A 54 0.72 -5.38 -5.85
C LEU A 54 -0.63 -4.75 -6.18
N ALA A 55 -1.07 -4.78 -7.45
CA ALA A 55 -2.39 -4.27 -7.84
C ALA A 55 -3.55 -4.94 -7.09
N LYS A 56 -3.42 -6.22 -6.73
CA LYS A 56 -4.45 -6.95 -6.00
C LYS A 56 -4.47 -6.53 -4.53
N ASP A 57 -3.30 -6.29 -3.94
CA ASP A 57 -3.18 -5.85 -2.56
C ASP A 57 -3.73 -4.42 -2.40
N GLU A 58 -3.39 -3.48 -3.31
CA GLU A 58 -3.98 -2.12 -3.30
C GLU A 58 -5.51 -2.12 -3.52
N ALA A 59 -6.01 -3.06 -4.34
CA ALA A 59 -7.46 -3.23 -4.49
C ALA A 59 -8.12 -3.68 -3.17
N GLY A 60 -7.42 -4.48 -2.37
CA GLY A 60 -7.80 -4.87 -1.02
C GLY A 60 -7.81 -3.68 -0.08
N HIS A 61 -6.69 -2.95 0.03
CA HIS A 61 -6.56 -1.73 0.83
C HIS A 61 -7.69 -0.74 0.52
N LYS A 62 -7.90 -0.42 -0.76
CA LYS A 62 -8.98 0.46 -1.21
C LYS A 62 -10.36 -0.03 -0.73
N ALA A 63 -10.66 -1.31 -0.90
CA ALA A 63 -11.95 -1.86 -0.52
C ALA A 63 -12.20 -1.75 0.99
N GLU A 64 -11.17 -2.00 1.81
CA GLU A 64 -11.25 -1.87 3.25
C GLU A 64 -11.40 -0.42 3.69
N LEU A 65 -10.63 0.50 3.11
CA LEU A 65 -10.73 1.93 3.39
C LEU A 65 -12.10 2.50 3.04
N VAL A 66 -12.67 2.12 1.88
CA VAL A 66 -14.03 2.51 1.49
C VAL A 66 -15.04 2.00 2.51
N ARG A 67 -14.95 0.73 2.92
CA ARG A 67 -15.84 0.15 3.90
C ARG A 67 -15.74 0.85 5.26
N MET A 68 -14.53 1.08 5.76
CA MET A 68 -14.29 1.79 7.02
C MET A 68 -14.90 3.19 7.00
N ARG A 69 -14.69 3.93 5.91
CA ARG A 69 -15.28 5.26 5.71
C ARG A 69 -16.81 5.22 5.71
N GLU A 70 -17.42 4.27 5.02
CA GLU A 70 -18.88 4.09 5.01
C GLU A 70 -19.41 3.76 6.40
N ASP A 71 -18.75 2.86 7.13
CA ASP A 71 -19.16 2.43 8.47
C ASP A 71 -19.08 3.57 9.50
N ILE A 72 -18.00 4.34 9.54
CA ILE A 72 -17.86 5.45 10.50
C ILE A 72 -18.80 6.63 10.18
N LEU A 73 -19.12 6.84 8.90
CA LEU A 73 -20.09 7.87 8.48
C LEU A 73 -21.53 7.44 8.82
N ALA A 74 -21.88 6.18 8.58
CA ALA A 74 -23.21 5.66 8.87
C ALA A 74 -23.52 5.61 10.37
N GLN A 75 -22.49 5.35 11.19
CA GLN A 75 -22.64 5.24 12.64
C GLN A 75 -22.26 6.52 13.38
N GLU A 76 -21.72 7.52 12.67
CA GLU A 76 -21.22 8.78 13.23
C GLU A 76 -20.22 8.58 14.39
N THR A 77 -19.43 7.50 14.35
CA THR A 77 -18.46 7.14 15.40
C THR A 77 -17.27 6.37 14.84
N LEU A 78 -16.09 6.58 15.44
CA LEU A 78 -14.87 5.82 15.14
C LEU A 78 -14.87 4.43 15.80
N ASP A 79 -15.79 4.15 16.72
CA ASP A 79 -15.90 2.82 17.34
C ASP A 79 -16.28 1.73 16.31
N ALA A 80 -16.87 2.15 15.19
CA ALA A 80 -17.22 1.31 14.05
C ALA A 80 -16.01 0.77 13.27
N LEU A 81 -14.82 1.33 13.49
CA LEU A 81 -13.59 0.81 12.88
C LEU A 81 -13.32 -0.63 13.33
N PRO A 82 -12.78 -1.47 12.43
CA PRO A 82 -12.37 -2.83 12.77
C PRO A 82 -11.15 -2.80 13.71
N GLU A 83 -10.90 -3.93 14.37
CA GLU A 83 -9.58 -4.21 14.92
C GLU A 83 -8.68 -4.70 13.78
N VAL A 84 -7.38 -4.40 13.85
CA VAL A 84 -6.40 -4.92 12.90
C VAL A 84 -6.22 -6.42 13.12
N ASP A 85 -6.20 -7.19 12.04
CA ASP A 85 -5.81 -8.59 12.05
C ASP A 85 -4.34 -8.71 11.61
N GLU A 86 -3.42 -8.78 12.58
CA GLU A 86 -1.97 -8.86 12.33
C GLU A 86 -1.54 -10.17 11.62
N ASP A 87 -2.43 -11.17 11.51
CA ASP A 87 -2.10 -12.47 10.93
C ASP A 87 -2.02 -12.46 9.38
N HIS A 88 -2.36 -11.35 8.72
CA HIS A 88 -2.49 -11.25 7.25
C HIS A 88 -1.39 -10.45 6.53
N VAL A 89 -0.14 -10.48 7.00
CA VAL A 89 0.97 -9.92 6.21
C VAL A 89 1.28 -10.84 5.02
N ALA A 90 1.11 -10.34 3.80
CA ALA A 90 1.51 -11.07 2.60
C ALA A 90 3.01 -11.40 2.64
N ASP A 91 3.36 -12.67 2.40
CA ASP A 91 4.77 -13.11 2.41
C ASP A 91 5.47 -12.58 1.16
N MET A 92 6.05 -11.38 1.28
CA MET A 92 6.80 -10.72 0.21
C MET A 92 7.93 -11.58 -0.35
N ARG A 93 8.53 -12.43 0.49
CA ARG A 93 9.55 -13.36 0.04
C ARG A 93 8.94 -14.42 -0.87
N GLN A 94 7.77 -14.95 -0.53
CA GLN A 94 7.05 -15.89 -1.38
C GLN A 94 6.62 -15.25 -2.70
N ILE A 95 6.15 -14.00 -2.69
CA ILE A 95 5.79 -13.26 -3.92
C ILE A 95 7.04 -13.08 -4.80
N PHE A 96 8.17 -12.67 -4.21
CA PHE A 96 9.44 -12.55 -4.90
C PHE A 96 9.88 -13.88 -5.52
N GLU A 97 9.95 -14.94 -4.72
CA GLU A 97 10.39 -16.27 -5.16
C GLU A 97 9.49 -16.81 -6.27
N SER A 98 8.16 -16.69 -6.14
CA SER A 98 7.20 -17.11 -7.17
C SER A 98 7.27 -16.26 -8.44
N SER A 99 7.66 -14.99 -8.34
CA SER A 99 7.88 -14.14 -9.52
C SER A 99 9.13 -14.55 -10.29
N LEU A 100 10.14 -15.10 -9.61
CA LEU A 100 11.35 -15.65 -10.24
C LEU A 100 11.16 -17.05 -10.84
N GLU A 101 10.10 -17.78 -10.46
CA GLU A 101 9.84 -19.12 -10.97
C GLU A 101 9.62 -19.11 -12.50
N GLY A 102 10.48 -19.84 -13.23
CA GLY A 102 10.39 -19.96 -14.67
C GLY A 102 11.15 -18.90 -15.47
N VAL A 103 11.89 -18.00 -14.81
CA VAL A 103 12.93 -17.19 -15.44
C VAL A 103 14.02 -18.15 -15.94
N LYS A 104 14.14 -18.29 -17.27
CA LYS A 104 15.18 -19.09 -17.93
C LYS A 104 16.21 -18.10 -18.50
N ASP A 105 17.49 -18.31 -18.18
CA ASP A 105 18.63 -17.45 -18.56
C ASP A 105 18.68 -16.09 -17.83
N PRO A 106 19.86 -15.42 -17.71
CA PRO A 106 19.94 -14.12 -17.07
C PRO A 106 19.04 -13.18 -17.87
N TYR A 107 17.95 -12.76 -17.23
CA TYR A 107 16.96 -11.89 -17.81
C TYR A 107 17.65 -10.58 -18.21
N GLU A 108 17.81 -10.36 -19.52
CA GLU A 108 18.30 -9.10 -20.07
C GLU A 108 17.22 -8.03 -19.88
N TYR A 109 17.19 -7.45 -18.68
CA TYR A 109 16.33 -6.32 -18.37
C TYR A 109 16.74 -5.10 -19.20
N GLN A 110 15.76 -4.25 -19.52
CA GLN A 110 16.02 -2.94 -20.11
C GLN A 110 16.10 -1.86 -19.03
N ASN A 111 16.80 -0.75 -19.32
CA ASN A 111 16.89 0.38 -18.37
C ASN A 111 15.51 0.91 -17.98
N GLU A 112 14.57 0.88 -18.91
CA GLU A 112 13.19 1.30 -18.71
C GLU A 112 12.49 0.46 -17.61
N GLU A 113 12.82 -0.82 -17.47
CA GLU A 113 12.23 -1.69 -16.43
C GLU A 113 12.74 -1.32 -15.03
N LEU A 114 14.03 -0.96 -14.92
CA LEU A 114 14.60 -0.45 -13.67
C LEU A 114 14.01 0.91 -13.29
N GLU A 115 13.79 1.80 -14.26
CA GLU A 115 13.14 3.10 -14.03
C GLU A 115 11.69 2.93 -13.55
N ILE A 116 10.96 1.97 -14.12
CA ILE A 116 9.59 1.66 -13.68
C ILE A 116 9.58 1.13 -12.24
N LEU A 117 10.50 0.22 -11.89
CA LEU A 117 10.63 -0.27 -10.52
C LEU A 117 10.96 0.86 -9.54
N GLN A 118 11.79 1.81 -9.93
CA GLN A 118 12.05 3.00 -9.12
C GLN A 118 10.79 3.87 -8.94
N GLY A 119 9.98 4.03 -9.99
CA GLY A 119 8.69 4.71 -9.92
C GLY A 119 7.72 3.99 -8.98
N ALA A 120 7.62 2.67 -9.09
CA ALA A 120 6.82 1.83 -8.19
C ALA A 120 7.28 1.96 -6.74
N MET A 121 8.58 1.90 -6.48
CA MET A 121 9.15 2.11 -5.14
C MET A 121 8.82 3.49 -4.58
N GLU A 122 8.74 4.52 -5.42
CA GLU A 122 8.34 5.86 -4.97
C GLU A 122 6.84 5.94 -4.67
N VAL A 123 5.99 5.19 -5.38
CA VAL A 123 4.58 5.02 -4.99
C VAL A 123 4.51 4.43 -3.58
N GLU A 124 5.13 3.29 -3.31
CA GLU A 124 5.05 2.65 -1.98
C GLU A 124 5.64 3.53 -0.87
N ARG A 125 6.74 4.24 -1.16
CA ARG A 125 7.30 5.19 -0.19
C ARG A 125 6.31 6.30 0.16
N ASN A 126 5.58 6.81 -0.83
CA ASN A 126 4.57 7.84 -0.60
C ASN A 126 3.37 7.28 0.18
N GLY A 127 2.98 6.03 -0.07
CA GLY A 127 1.96 5.32 0.72
C GLY A 127 2.38 5.17 2.17
N PHE A 128 3.60 4.66 2.42
CA PHE A 128 4.19 4.57 3.76
C PHE A 128 4.14 5.91 4.49
N HIS A 129 4.54 7.01 3.84
CA HIS A 129 4.50 8.33 4.46
C HIS A 129 3.07 8.83 4.70
N LEU A 130 2.13 8.57 3.79
CA LEU A 130 0.73 8.92 3.96
C LEU A 130 0.17 8.27 5.23
N TYR A 131 0.34 6.95 5.37
CA TYR A 131 -0.17 6.18 6.49
C TYR A 131 0.55 6.47 7.81
N ASN A 132 1.89 6.57 7.79
CA ASN A 132 2.65 6.93 8.98
C ASN A 132 2.28 8.33 9.49
N ASN A 133 2.02 9.29 8.60
CA ASN A 133 1.54 10.61 9.01
C ASN A 133 0.10 10.56 9.54
N ALA A 134 -0.80 9.80 8.89
CA ALA A 134 -2.15 9.58 9.37
C ALA A 134 -2.18 9.01 10.80
N ALA A 135 -1.35 7.99 11.07
CA ALA A 135 -1.19 7.39 12.40
C ALA A 135 -0.73 8.40 13.48
N LYS A 136 0.06 9.40 13.10
CA LYS A 136 0.53 10.48 13.99
C LYS A 136 -0.55 11.55 14.23
N GLU A 137 -1.49 11.73 13.31
CA GLU A 137 -2.54 12.75 13.40
C GLU A 137 -3.75 12.30 14.22
N VAL A 138 -4.11 11.02 14.19
CA VAL A 138 -5.28 10.48 14.91
C VAL A 138 -4.97 10.15 16.37
N THR A 139 -5.98 10.25 17.24
CA THR A 139 -5.85 9.86 18.67
C THR A 139 -6.63 8.59 19.01
N ASN A 140 -7.63 8.24 18.21
CA ASN A 140 -8.36 6.99 18.33
C ASN A 140 -7.42 5.78 18.11
N PRO A 141 -7.38 4.82 19.06
CA PRO A 141 -6.42 3.72 19.00
C PRO A 141 -6.67 2.76 17.83
N LYS A 142 -7.92 2.56 17.39
CA LYS A 142 -8.23 1.70 16.25
C LYS A 142 -7.76 2.34 14.94
N ALA A 143 -8.10 3.61 14.73
CA ALA A 143 -7.65 4.36 13.56
C ALA A 143 -6.12 4.39 13.48
N LYS A 144 -5.47 4.62 14.62
CA LYS A 144 -4.00 4.59 14.71
C LYS A 144 -3.43 3.23 14.30
N ALA A 145 -3.94 2.14 14.87
CA ALA A 145 -3.47 0.80 14.56
C ALA A 145 -3.64 0.45 13.08
N ILE A 146 -4.78 0.82 12.48
CA ILE A 146 -5.05 0.60 11.04
C ILE A 146 -4.02 1.32 10.16
N PHE A 147 -3.73 2.59 10.46
CA PHE A 147 -2.75 3.34 9.68
C PHE A 147 -1.30 2.90 9.93
N GLU A 148 -0.97 2.43 11.14
CA GLU A 148 0.33 1.80 11.40
C GLU A 148 0.47 0.50 10.59
N HIS A 149 -0.59 -0.32 10.54
CA HIS A 149 -0.61 -1.56 9.78
C HIS A 149 -0.46 -1.32 8.27
N LEU A 150 -1.25 -0.41 7.68
CA LEU A 150 -1.13 -0.08 6.26
C LEU A 150 0.28 0.47 5.93
N ALA A 151 0.88 1.27 6.82
CA ALA A 151 2.27 1.71 6.62
C ALA A 151 3.25 0.52 6.60
N GLU A 152 3.06 -0.50 7.45
CA GLU A 152 3.87 -1.72 7.43
C GLU A 152 3.68 -2.54 6.14
N GLU A 153 2.47 -2.57 5.59
CA GLU A 153 2.18 -3.20 4.30
C GLU A 153 2.89 -2.47 3.15
N GLU A 154 2.81 -1.13 3.08
CA GLU A 154 3.53 -0.37 2.04
C GLU A 154 5.05 -0.50 2.14
N GLN A 155 5.57 -0.60 3.37
CA GLN A 155 6.99 -0.90 3.57
C GLN A 155 7.35 -2.30 3.04
N SER A 156 6.46 -3.27 3.18
CA SER A 156 6.64 -4.62 2.68
C SER A 156 6.62 -4.64 1.14
N HIS A 157 5.70 -3.91 0.51
CA HIS A 157 5.67 -3.68 -0.94
C HIS A 157 6.95 -3.02 -1.45
N TYR A 158 7.41 -1.95 -0.79
CA TYR A 158 8.67 -1.27 -1.11
C TYR A 158 9.84 -2.25 -1.08
N THR A 159 9.89 -3.10 -0.06
CA THR A 159 10.95 -4.08 0.15
C THR A 159 10.94 -5.12 -0.98
N LEU A 160 9.78 -5.61 -1.38
CA LEU A 160 9.62 -6.51 -2.53
C LEU A 160 10.15 -5.88 -3.83
N LEU A 161 9.75 -4.64 -4.11
CA LEU A 161 10.19 -3.91 -5.31
C LEU A 161 11.69 -3.65 -5.29
N LYS A 162 12.24 -3.27 -4.14
CA LYS A 162 13.68 -3.02 -3.97
C LYS A 162 14.50 -4.30 -4.18
N ASN A 163 14.07 -5.42 -3.62
CA ASN A 163 14.74 -6.71 -3.86
C ASN A 163 14.65 -7.13 -5.33
N THR A 164 13.52 -6.88 -5.99
CA THR A 164 13.36 -7.10 -7.43
C THR A 164 14.31 -6.23 -8.24
N TYR A 165 14.40 -4.94 -7.90
CA TYR A 165 15.33 -4.01 -8.54
C TYR A 165 16.78 -4.49 -8.38
N ASP A 166 17.20 -4.83 -7.17
CA ASP A 166 18.58 -5.26 -6.90
C ASP A 166 18.92 -6.55 -7.67
N TYR A 167 17.99 -7.52 -7.67
CA TYR A 167 18.16 -8.75 -8.44
C TYR A 167 18.25 -8.49 -9.93
N MET A 168 17.38 -7.63 -10.47
CA MET A 168 17.40 -7.30 -11.90
C MET A 168 18.69 -6.56 -12.24
N ALA A 169 19.07 -5.52 -11.49
CA ALA A 169 20.23 -4.69 -11.78
C ALA A 169 21.57 -5.46 -11.72
N ASP A 170 21.72 -6.39 -10.78
CA ASP A 170 22.92 -7.22 -10.62
C ASP A 170 22.58 -8.66 -10.19
N PRO A 171 22.14 -9.52 -11.13
CA PRO A 171 21.72 -10.89 -10.80
C PRO A 171 22.87 -11.75 -10.26
N GLU A 172 24.11 -11.52 -10.71
CA GLU A 172 25.29 -12.26 -10.25
C GLU A 172 25.74 -11.82 -8.84
N GLY A 173 25.52 -10.56 -8.48
CA GLY A 173 25.80 -10.00 -7.16
C GLY A 173 24.69 -10.17 -6.13
N PHE A 174 23.45 -10.47 -6.56
CA PHE A 174 22.32 -10.67 -5.67
C PHE A 174 22.47 -11.98 -4.87
N THR A 175 22.49 -11.89 -3.54
CA THR A 175 22.78 -13.04 -2.66
C THR A 175 21.55 -13.64 -2.00
N SER A 176 20.61 -12.80 -1.54
CA SER A 176 19.37 -13.23 -0.89
C SER A 176 18.40 -12.06 -0.77
N PHE A 177 17.12 -12.38 -0.60
CA PHE A 177 16.09 -11.41 -0.22
C PHE A 177 16.42 -10.77 1.13
N ASP A 178 16.51 -9.44 1.17
CA ASP A 178 16.61 -8.64 2.39
C ASP A 178 15.21 -8.20 2.83
N GLY A 179 14.73 -8.77 3.94
CA GLY A 179 13.44 -8.44 4.55
C GLY A 179 13.52 -7.39 5.65
N GLY A 180 14.65 -6.71 5.81
CA GLY A 180 14.78 -5.62 6.77
C GLY A 180 13.89 -4.43 6.43
N SER A 181 13.40 -3.71 7.45
CA SER A 181 12.72 -2.43 7.27
C SER A 181 13.65 -1.44 6.55
N MET A 182 13.26 -1.01 5.35
CA MET A 182 14.08 -0.14 4.48
C MET A 182 13.65 1.33 4.48
N LEU A 183 12.48 1.63 5.03
CA LEU A 183 11.96 2.99 5.20
C LEU A 183 11.94 3.33 6.70
N ASP A 184 12.61 4.43 7.08
CA ASP A 184 12.66 4.86 8.48
C ASP A 184 11.48 5.79 8.81
N GLY A 185 10.93 5.65 10.02
CA GLY A 185 9.68 6.27 10.47
C GLY A 185 9.79 7.72 10.96
N GLY A 186 10.68 8.52 10.34
CA GLY A 186 11.00 9.90 10.72
C GLY A 186 9.80 10.79 11.05
#